data_AF-A0A7K6AXW6-F1
#
_entry.id   AF-A0A7K6AXW6-F1
#
_cell.length_a   1.000
_cell.length_b   1.000
_cell.length_c   1.000
_cell.angle_alpha   90.00
_cell.angle_beta   90.00
_cell.angle_gamma   90.00
#
_symmetry.space_group_name_H-M   'P 1'
#
loop_
_entity.id
_entity.type
_entity.pdbx_description
1 polymer ?
#
loop_
_entity_poly.entity_id
_entity_poly.type
_entity_poly.pdbx_seq_one_letter_code
_entity_poly.pdbx_strand_id
1 'polypeptide(L)'
;SMSLLNHSCEPNCVIVFEGYQLLLRSVREIQIGEELTISYIESLMPTSDRQKQLMRQYCFVCDCPLCQNQEKDAAKLAGEEHALKEVKDAVNEVHCPSSKEEWEQVLARCRSLLSSHVGQLPDTNIYQLKMLDCAMDACINLEYWEEALYYGSRTLEPYRLYCPGFHPLRAVQLMRMGKLQYSQDMFPQALETLKQ
;
A
#
# COMPACT_ATOMS: atom_id res chain seq x y z
N SER A 1 10.73 26.07 3.77
CA SER A 1 11.28 24.75 4.11
C SER A 1 10.19 23.71 3.94
N MET A 2 10.49 22.52 3.42
CA MET A 2 9.49 21.45 3.25
C MET A 2 9.02 20.87 4.58
N SER A 3 9.81 20.99 5.64
CA SER A 3 9.47 20.58 7.00
C SER A 3 8.42 21.47 7.68
N LEU A 4 7.87 22.47 6.98
CA LEU A 4 6.77 23.31 7.48
C LEU A 4 5.39 22.69 7.23
N LEU A 5 5.28 21.73 6.31
CA LEU A 5 4.01 21.08 5.98
C LEU A 5 3.65 20.11 7.08
N ASN A 6 2.49 20.29 7.71
CA ASN A 6 2.01 19.41 8.76
C ASN A 6 1.48 18.07 8.23
N HIS A 7 1.26 17.15 9.16
CA HIS A 7 0.72 15.83 8.86
C HIS A 7 -0.80 15.84 8.71
N SER A 8 -1.29 15.09 7.72
CA SER A 8 -2.65 14.53 7.73
C SER A 8 -2.61 13.10 7.20
N CYS A 9 -3.41 12.19 7.76
CA CYS A 9 -3.61 10.85 7.18
C CYS A 9 -4.47 10.90 5.91
N GLU A 10 -5.14 12.02 5.64
CA GLU A 10 -5.84 12.35 4.40
C GLU A 10 -5.29 13.69 3.89
N PRO A 11 -4.06 13.70 3.33
CA PRO A 11 -3.38 14.93 2.97
C PRO A 11 -3.96 15.56 1.69
N ASN A 12 -3.76 16.86 1.52
CA ASN A 12 -4.09 17.56 0.27
C ASN A 12 -2.90 17.72 -0.68
N CYS A 13 -1.69 17.39 -0.23
CA CYS A 13 -0.49 17.37 -1.04
C CYS A 13 0.28 16.04 -0.94
N VAL A 14 1.04 15.73 -1.98
CA VAL A 14 2.00 14.63 -2.03
C VAL A 14 3.38 15.14 -2.42
N ILE A 15 4.41 14.51 -1.87
CA ILE A 15 5.79 14.71 -2.27
C ILE A 15 6.19 13.61 -3.27
N VAL A 16 6.74 14.03 -4.41
CA VAL A 16 7.32 13.14 -5.43
C VAL A 16 8.78 13.53 -5.62
N PHE A 17 9.65 12.53 -5.75
CA PHE A 17 11.07 12.73 -6.01
C PHE A 17 11.39 12.42 -7.47
N GLU A 18 12.01 13.39 -8.15
CA GLU A 18 12.58 13.22 -9.49
C GLU A 18 14.11 13.37 -9.37
N GLY A 19 14.79 12.24 -9.17
CA GLY A 19 16.19 12.23 -8.76
C GLY A 19 16.37 12.94 -7.42
N TYR A 20 17.12 14.04 -7.39
CA TYR A 20 17.30 14.89 -6.20
C TYR A 20 16.28 16.03 -6.08
N GLN A 21 15.39 16.19 -7.05
CA GLN A 21 14.37 17.24 -7.03
C GLN A 21 13.15 16.77 -6.26
N LEU A 22 12.68 17.62 -5.33
CA LEU A 22 11.46 17.39 -4.57
C LEU A 22 10.33 18.21 -5.17
N LEU A 23 9.28 17.54 -5.63
CA LEU A 23 8.08 18.14 -6.16
C LEU A 23 6.93 17.99 -5.16
N LEU A 24 6.32 19.11 -4.77
CA LEU A 24 5.08 19.12 -4.01
C LEU A 24 3.92 19.32 -4.99
N ARG A 25 2.96 18.39 -5.00
CA ARG A 25 1.77 18.46 -5.86
C ARG A 25 0.51 18.33 -5.02
N SER A 26 -0.51 19.12 -5.34
CA SER A 26 -1.85 18.94 -4.79
C SER A 26 -2.48 17.65 -5.33
N VAL A 27 -3.18 16.91 -4.49
CA VAL A 27 -3.94 15.69 -4.88
C VAL A 27 -5.45 15.91 -4.93
N ARG A 28 -5.91 17.10 -4.52
CA ARG A 28 -7.28 17.58 -4.61
C ARG A 28 -7.30 19.10 -4.71
N GLU A 29 -8.47 19.68 -4.92
CA GLU A 29 -8.68 21.12 -4.81
C GLU A 29 -8.38 21.61 -3.38
N ILE A 30 -7.79 22.81 -3.28
CA ILE A 30 -7.35 23.43 -2.02
C ILE A 30 -7.92 24.83 -1.99
N GLN A 31 -8.66 25.15 -0.92
CA GLN A 31 -9.30 26.46 -0.76
C GLN A 31 -8.31 27.51 -0.22
N ILE A 32 -8.60 28.79 -0.48
CA ILE A 32 -7.79 29.89 0.06
C ILE A 32 -7.82 29.85 1.59
N GLY A 33 -6.64 29.82 2.21
CA GLY A 33 -6.49 29.73 3.67
C GLY A 33 -6.52 28.30 4.22
N GLU A 34 -6.74 27.29 3.39
CA GLU A 34 -6.61 25.89 3.79
C GLU A 34 -5.13 25.53 3.99
N GLU A 35 -4.84 24.80 5.07
CA GLU A 35 -3.49 24.35 5.39
C GLU A 35 -3.01 23.28 4.42
N LEU A 36 -1.77 23.39 3.94
CA LEU A 36 -1.12 22.37 3.13
C LEU A 36 -0.56 21.27 4.03
N THR A 37 -1.00 20.03 3.78
CA THR A 37 -0.61 18.85 4.56
C THR A 37 -0.08 17.75 3.68
N ILE A 38 0.85 16.97 4.22
CA ILE A 38 1.40 15.75 3.61
C ILE A 38 1.24 14.58 4.58
N SER A 39 1.31 13.35 4.09
CA SER A 39 1.41 12.21 4.99
C SER A 39 2.87 11.92 5.32
N TYR A 40 3.17 11.75 6.61
CA TYR A 40 4.51 11.41 7.10
C TYR A 40 4.71 9.89 7.16
N ILE A 41 3.61 9.16 7.10
CA ILE A 41 3.53 7.73 7.39
C ILE A 41 2.64 7.05 6.34
N GLU A 42 2.60 5.73 6.38
CA GLU A 42 1.72 4.96 5.50
C GLU A 42 0.25 5.12 5.94
N SER A 43 -0.55 5.79 5.11
CA SER A 43 -1.93 6.16 5.46
C SER A 43 -2.91 4.99 5.37
N LEU A 44 -2.53 3.91 4.67
CA LEU A 44 -3.31 2.68 4.56
C LEU A 44 -3.37 1.88 5.87
N MET A 45 -2.45 2.10 6.80
CA MET A 45 -2.44 1.39 8.08
C MET A 45 -3.69 1.70 8.94
N PRO A 46 -4.10 0.82 9.88
CA PRO A 46 -5.19 1.09 10.83
C PRO A 46 -4.87 2.27 11.73
N THR A 47 -5.89 2.97 12.24
CA THR A 47 -5.70 4.20 13.03
C THR A 47 -4.83 3.98 14.24
N SER A 48 -4.99 2.85 14.94
CA SER A 48 -4.16 2.50 16.10
C SER A 48 -2.67 2.40 15.77
N ASP A 49 -2.32 1.81 14.62
CA ASP A 49 -0.93 1.70 14.16
C ASP A 49 -0.40 3.08 13.70
N ARG A 50 -1.21 3.87 12.99
CA ARG A 50 -0.84 5.24 12.59
C ARG A 50 -0.54 6.12 13.80
N GLN A 51 -1.41 6.14 14.81
CA GLN A 51 -1.22 6.93 16.04
C GLN A 51 0.03 6.51 16.82
N LYS A 52 0.28 5.20 16.95
CA LYS A 52 1.51 4.69 17.59
C LYS A 52 2.77 5.16 16.86
N GLN A 53 2.78 5.10 15.53
CA GLN A 53 3.92 5.56 14.74
C GLN A 53 4.13 7.07 14.86
N LEU A 54 3.07 7.87 14.74
CA LEU A 54 3.14 9.33 14.85
C LEU A 54 3.62 9.77 16.24
N MET A 55 3.09 9.16 17.30
CA MET A 55 3.55 9.45 18.66
C MET A 55 5.02 9.08 18.86
N ARG A 56 5.45 7.91 18.37
CA ARG A 56 6.83 7.44 18.53
C ARG A 56 7.85 8.29 17.76
N GLN A 57 7.51 8.74 16.56
CA GLN A 57 8.47 9.40 15.65
C GLN A 57 8.36 10.93 15.67
N TYR A 58 7.18 11.47 15.94
CA TYR A 58 6.87 12.90 15.79
C TYR A 58 6.22 13.50 17.05
N CYS A 59 5.97 12.71 18.09
CA CYS A 59 5.50 13.15 19.41
C CYS A 59 4.16 13.91 19.39
N PHE A 60 3.22 13.53 18.51
CA PHE A 60 1.87 14.10 18.48
C PHE A 60 0.80 13.03 18.23
N VAL A 61 -0.45 13.37 18.55
CA VAL A 61 -1.66 12.60 18.22
C VAL A 61 -2.35 13.27 17.05
N CYS A 62 -2.66 12.50 16.00
CA CYS A 62 -3.34 13.03 14.83
C CYS A 62 -4.86 13.10 15.05
N ASP A 63 -5.48 14.23 14.73
CA ASP A 63 -6.93 14.46 14.87
C ASP A 63 -7.63 14.69 13.53
N CYS A 64 -6.97 14.37 12.40
CA CYS A 64 -7.53 14.52 11.06
C CYS A 64 -8.83 13.71 10.87
N PRO A 65 -9.66 14.03 9.85
CA PRO A 65 -10.94 13.35 9.59
C PRO A 65 -10.83 11.82 9.52
N LEU A 66 -9.75 11.28 8.94
CA LEU A 66 -9.52 9.83 8.87
C LEU A 66 -9.19 9.19 10.23
N CYS A 67 -8.63 9.93 11.19
CA CYS A 67 -8.40 9.42 12.54
C CYS A 67 -9.67 9.52 13.41
N GLN A 68 -10.53 10.50 13.12
CA GLN A 68 -11.84 10.64 13.75
C GLN A 68 -12.84 9.61 13.21
N ASN A 69 -12.76 9.28 11.91
CA ASN A 69 -13.57 8.27 11.25
C ASN A 69 -12.78 6.96 11.04
N GLN A 70 -13.00 6.00 11.93
CA GLN A 70 -12.33 4.69 11.95
C GLN A 70 -13.13 3.59 11.23
N GLU A 71 -14.12 3.94 10.39
CA GLU A 71 -15.02 2.97 9.72
C GLU A 71 -14.27 1.86 8.98
N LYS A 72 -13.14 2.18 8.35
CA LYS A 72 -12.35 1.22 7.56
C LYS A 72 -11.44 0.34 8.41
N ASP A 73 -11.22 0.64 9.69
CA ASP A 73 -10.27 -0.11 10.51
C ASP A 73 -10.74 -1.54 10.80
N ALA A 74 -12.05 -1.75 10.95
CA ALA A 74 -12.61 -3.09 11.11
C ALA A 74 -12.31 -3.98 9.88
N ALA A 75 -12.42 -3.44 8.66
CA ALA A 75 -12.10 -4.15 7.43
C ALA A 75 -10.59 -4.40 7.29
N LYS A 76 -9.76 -3.41 7.65
CA LYS A 76 -8.28 -3.52 7.63
C LYS A 76 -7.77 -4.59 8.59
N LEU A 77 -8.47 -4.84 9.69
CA LEU A 77 -8.12 -5.82 10.72
C LEU A 77 -8.96 -7.10 10.69
N ALA A 78 -9.77 -7.30 9.64
CA ALA A 78 -10.66 -8.45 9.53
C ALA A 78 -9.87 -9.76 9.39
N GLY A 79 -10.44 -10.86 9.89
CA GLY A 79 -9.88 -12.21 9.81
C GLY A 79 -9.54 -12.81 11.18
N GLU A 80 -8.93 -13.99 11.17
CA GLU A 80 -8.56 -14.71 12.40
C GLU A 80 -7.36 -14.07 13.12
N GLU A 81 -7.45 -13.94 14.44
CA GLU A 81 -6.44 -13.23 15.26
C GLU A 81 -5.05 -13.87 15.15
N HIS A 82 -4.97 -15.21 15.16
CA HIS A 82 -3.70 -15.93 15.04
C HIS A 82 -3.04 -15.65 13.68
N ALA A 83 -3.80 -15.79 12.59
CA ALA A 83 -3.34 -15.52 11.23
C ALA A 83 -2.89 -14.07 11.08
N LEU A 84 -3.67 -13.13 11.61
CA LEU A 84 -3.36 -11.70 11.56
C LEU A 84 -2.04 -11.42 12.25
N LYS A 85 -1.82 -11.97 13.44
CA LYS A 85 -0.57 -11.78 14.19
C LYS A 85 0.64 -12.29 13.42
N GLU A 86 0.58 -13.52 12.92
CA GLU A 86 1.68 -14.14 12.19
C GLU A 86 2.03 -13.38 10.90
N VAL A 87 1.01 -13.01 10.10
CA VAL A 87 1.20 -12.24 8.87
C VAL A 87 1.70 -10.82 9.18
N LYS A 88 1.17 -10.16 10.21
CA LYS A 88 1.63 -8.83 10.65
C LYS A 88 3.10 -8.86 11.04
N ASP A 89 3.51 -9.81 11.87
CA ASP A 89 4.89 -9.94 12.32
C ASP A 89 5.81 -10.19 11.12
N ALA A 90 5.40 -11.07 10.20
CA ALA A 90 6.15 -11.34 8.98
C ALA A 90 6.33 -10.13 8.08
N VAL A 91 5.26 -9.37 7.82
CA VAL A 91 5.34 -8.15 6.99
C VAL A 91 6.26 -7.10 7.61
N ASN A 92 6.26 -6.96 8.94
CA ASN A 92 7.10 -5.97 9.62
C ASN A 92 8.60 -6.32 9.61
N GLU A 93 8.94 -7.59 9.40
CA GLU A 93 10.32 -8.07 9.29
C GLU A 93 10.87 -8.06 7.86
N VAL A 94 10.03 -7.78 6.85
CA VAL A 94 10.50 -7.70 5.47
C VAL A 94 11.35 -6.44 5.29
N HIS A 95 12.61 -6.64 4.93
CA HIS A 95 13.53 -5.58 4.51
C HIS A 95 13.60 -5.53 2.98
N CYS A 96 14.02 -4.38 2.43
CA CYS A 96 14.18 -4.21 0.99
C CYS A 96 15.26 -5.16 0.47
N PRO A 97 14.92 -6.16 -0.38
CA PRO A 97 15.89 -7.11 -0.88
C PRO A 97 16.86 -6.45 -1.86
N SER A 98 18.12 -6.87 -1.80
CA SER A 98 19.25 -6.35 -2.57
C SER A 98 19.84 -7.38 -3.52
N SER A 99 19.47 -8.66 -3.37
CA SER A 99 19.93 -9.76 -4.22
C SER A 99 18.77 -10.67 -4.65
N LYS A 100 19.04 -11.50 -5.67
CA LYS A 100 18.07 -12.47 -6.16
C LYS A 100 17.70 -13.51 -5.09
N GLU A 101 18.68 -13.96 -4.32
CA GLU A 101 18.50 -14.94 -3.24
C GLU A 101 17.63 -14.40 -2.10
N GLU A 102 17.73 -13.09 -1.81
CA GLU A 102 16.85 -12.44 -0.83
C GLU A 102 15.41 -12.36 -1.35
N TRP A 103 15.21 -12.08 -2.65
CA TRP A 103 13.88 -12.14 -3.27
C TRP A 103 13.27 -13.53 -3.24
N GLU A 104 14.06 -14.58 -3.47
CA GLU A 104 13.61 -15.97 -3.40
C GLU A 104 13.15 -16.34 -1.98
N GLN A 105 13.87 -15.89 -0.95
CA GLN A 105 13.48 -16.08 0.46
C GLN A 105 12.19 -15.35 0.80
N VAL A 106 12.05 -14.09 0.35
CA VAL A 106 10.81 -13.32 0.51
C VAL A 106 9.65 -14.05 -0.14
N LEU A 107 9.79 -14.48 -1.40
CA LEU A 107 8.72 -15.18 -2.10
C LEU A 107 8.35 -16.51 -1.43
N ALA A 108 9.34 -17.28 -0.98
CA ALA A 108 9.11 -18.54 -0.26
C ALA A 108 8.31 -18.29 1.04
N ARG A 109 8.65 -17.24 1.80
CA ARG A 109 7.92 -16.84 3.00
C ARG A 109 6.50 -16.40 2.68
N CYS A 110 6.30 -15.57 1.66
CA CYS A 110 4.99 -15.13 1.19
C CYS A 110 4.11 -16.31 0.79
N ARG A 111 4.62 -17.23 -0.04
CA ARG A 111 3.89 -18.43 -0.47
C ARG A 111 3.46 -19.28 0.72
N SER A 112 4.38 -19.55 1.64
CA SER A 112 4.10 -20.32 2.85
C SER A 112 2.95 -19.69 3.64
N LEU A 113 3.05 -18.41 4.00
CA LEU A 113 2.06 -17.73 4.82
C LEU A 113 0.70 -17.58 4.12
N LEU A 114 0.70 -17.21 2.83
CA LEU A 114 -0.52 -17.09 2.04
C LEU A 114 -1.22 -18.44 1.86
N SER A 115 -0.47 -19.54 1.80
CA SER A 115 -1.02 -20.91 1.69
C SER A 115 -1.52 -21.46 3.02
N SER A 116 -0.84 -21.17 4.14
CA SER A 116 -1.22 -21.63 5.48
C SER A 116 -2.49 -20.95 6.00
N HIS A 117 -2.76 -19.72 5.55
CA HIS A 117 -3.87 -18.90 6.04
C HIS A 117 -4.97 -18.68 4.99
N VAL A 118 -5.09 -19.58 4.00
CA VAL A 118 -6.16 -19.50 2.99
C VAL A 118 -7.52 -19.47 3.67
N GLY A 119 -8.31 -18.43 3.38
CA GLY A 119 -9.66 -18.24 3.93
C GLY A 119 -9.71 -17.67 5.34
N GLN A 120 -8.58 -17.56 6.06
CA GLN A 120 -8.54 -17.00 7.42
C GLN A 120 -8.41 -15.47 7.42
N LEU A 121 -7.73 -14.90 6.42
CA LEU A 121 -7.61 -13.46 6.20
C LEU A 121 -8.20 -13.09 4.83
N PRO A 122 -9.16 -12.15 4.76
CA PRO A 122 -9.61 -11.60 3.49
C PRO A 122 -8.51 -10.72 2.88
N ASP A 123 -8.51 -10.57 1.56
CA ASP A 123 -7.54 -9.70 0.87
C ASP A 123 -7.70 -8.21 1.25
N THR A 124 -8.85 -7.83 1.81
CA THR A 124 -9.07 -6.50 2.41
C THR A 124 -8.31 -6.30 3.73
N ASN A 125 -7.85 -7.36 4.41
CA ASN A 125 -6.99 -7.20 5.58
C ASN A 125 -5.68 -6.52 5.15
N ILE A 126 -5.26 -5.48 5.86
CA ILE A 126 -4.12 -4.66 5.43
C ILE A 126 -2.79 -5.41 5.43
N TYR A 127 -2.60 -6.36 6.36
CA TYR A 127 -1.37 -7.16 6.40
C TYR A 127 -1.37 -8.24 5.33
N GLN A 128 -2.55 -8.82 5.03
CA GLN A 128 -2.72 -9.71 3.87
C GLN A 128 -2.43 -8.97 2.56
N LEU A 129 -2.98 -7.75 2.39
CA LEU A 129 -2.71 -6.89 1.23
C LEU A 129 -1.21 -6.62 1.06
N LYS A 130 -0.52 -6.24 2.15
CA LYS A 130 0.94 -6.01 2.12
C LYS A 130 1.72 -7.29 1.80
N MET A 131 1.28 -8.45 2.28
CA MET A 131 1.88 -9.74 1.93
C MET A 131 1.71 -10.05 0.44
N LEU A 132 0.55 -9.74 -0.14
CA LEU A 132 0.29 -9.89 -1.57
C LEU A 132 1.14 -8.95 -2.42
N ASP A 133 1.26 -7.68 -2.02
CA ASP A 133 2.14 -6.72 -2.71
C ASP A 133 3.61 -7.17 -2.64
N CYS A 134 4.06 -7.67 -1.48
CA CYS A 134 5.40 -8.20 -1.31
C CYS A 134 5.65 -9.43 -2.20
N ALA A 135 4.68 -10.35 -2.27
CA ALA A 135 4.76 -11.52 -3.15
C ALA A 135 4.80 -11.10 -4.62
N MET A 136 3.98 -10.12 -5.02
CA MET A 136 3.97 -9.56 -6.36
C MET A 136 5.33 -8.93 -6.72
N ASP A 137 5.91 -8.11 -5.82
CA ASP A 137 7.24 -7.52 -6.03
C ASP A 137 8.32 -8.58 -6.17
N ALA A 138 8.29 -9.61 -5.33
CA ALA A 138 9.24 -10.71 -5.42
C ALA A 138 9.11 -11.47 -6.74
N CYS A 139 7.90 -11.78 -7.18
CA CYS A 139 7.65 -12.41 -8.48
C CYS A 139 8.13 -11.53 -9.64
N ILE A 140 7.93 -10.21 -9.61
CA ILE A 140 8.43 -9.28 -10.64
C ILE A 140 9.96 -9.31 -10.71
N ASN A 141 10.64 -9.24 -9.56
CA ASN A 141 12.11 -9.24 -9.51
C ASN A 141 12.73 -10.61 -9.88
N LEU A 142 11.95 -11.69 -9.76
CA LEU A 142 12.33 -13.05 -10.15
C LEU A 142 11.81 -13.46 -11.54
N GLU A 143 11.15 -12.55 -12.25
CA GLU A 143 10.57 -12.78 -13.59
C GLU A 143 9.46 -13.84 -13.64
N TYR A 144 8.76 -14.09 -12.52
CA TYR A 144 7.59 -14.97 -12.44
C TYR A 144 6.30 -14.20 -12.77
N TRP A 145 6.13 -13.82 -14.04
CA TRP A 145 5.10 -12.87 -14.49
C TRP A 145 3.65 -13.32 -14.24
N GLU A 146 3.34 -14.60 -14.47
CA GLU A 146 1.98 -15.14 -14.26
C GLU A 146 1.58 -15.08 -12.78
N GLU A 147 2.50 -15.42 -11.89
CA GLU A 147 2.27 -15.40 -10.45
C GLU A 147 2.25 -13.97 -9.89
N ALA A 148 3.09 -13.08 -10.43
CA ALA A 148 3.00 -11.65 -10.15
C ALA A 148 1.62 -11.09 -10.50
N LEU A 149 1.09 -11.47 -11.66
CA LEU A 149 -0.25 -11.06 -12.08
C LEU A 149 -1.34 -11.64 -11.16
N TYR A 150 -1.20 -12.90 -10.74
CA TYR A 150 -2.10 -13.53 -9.79
C TYR A 150 -2.17 -12.76 -8.47
N TYR A 151 -1.03 -12.51 -7.82
CA TYR A 151 -1.01 -11.76 -6.56
C TYR A 151 -1.48 -10.32 -6.75
N GLY A 152 -1.00 -9.63 -7.80
CA GLY A 152 -1.40 -8.27 -8.09
C GLY A 152 -2.90 -8.12 -8.35
N SER A 153 -3.54 -9.07 -9.03
CA SER A 153 -4.99 -9.02 -9.31
C SER A 153 -5.84 -8.99 -8.03
N ARG A 154 -5.39 -9.69 -6.99
CA ARG A 154 -6.05 -9.76 -5.68
C ARG A 154 -5.98 -8.45 -4.90
N THR A 155 -5.00 -7.60 -5.20
CA THR A 155 -4.82 -6.30 -4.53
C THR A 155 -5.73 -5.20 -5.08
N LEU A 156 -6.27 -5.35 -6.30
CA LEU A 156 -6.99 -4.29 -7.01
C LEU A 156 -8.24 -3.81 -6.26
N GLU A 157 -9.01 -4.73 -5.70
CA GLU A 157 -10.22 -4.41 -4.95
C GLU A 157 -9.88 -3.69 -3.62
N PRO A 158 -8.97 -4.21 -2.77
CA PRO A 158 -8.53 -3.50 -1.57
C PRO A 158 -7.99 -2.09 -1.85
N TYR A 159 -7.16 -1.92 -2.89
CA TYR A 159 -6.66 -0.59 -3.28
C TYR A 159 -7.80 0.34 -3.70
N ARG A 160 -8.81 -0.15 -4.42
CA ARG A 160 -10.00 0.65 -4.77
C ARG A 160 -10.83 1.04 -3.53
N LEU A 161 -10.96 0.14 -2.55
CA LEU A 161 -11.69 0.37 -1.30
C LEU A 161 -11.00 1.41 -0.40
N TYR A 162 -9.67 1.28 -0.23
CA TYR A 162 -8.92 2.11 0.70
C TYR A 162 -8.44 3.43 0.10
N CYS A 163 -8.20 3.47 -1.22
CA CYS A 163 -7.74 4.64 -1.96
C CYS A 163 -8.80 5.09 -2.99
N PRO A 164 -9.92 5.70 -2.56
CA PRO A 164 -10.94 6.19 -3.47
C PRO A 164 -10.44 7.41 -4.26
N GLY A 165 -11.01 7.64 -5.45
CA GLY A 165 -10.64 8.77 -6.31
C GLY A 165 -9.21 8.70 -6.82
N PHE A 166 -8.58 9.87 -7.01
CA PHE A 166 -7.18 9.97 -7.39
C PHE A 166 -6.29 9.77 -6.16
N HIS A 167 -5.55 8.65 -6.13
CA HIS A 167 -4.60 8.36 -5.08
C HIS A 167 -3.31 7.78 -5.68
N PRO A 168 -2.12 8.33 -5.36
CA PRO A 168 -0.86 7.90 -5.96
C PRO A 168 -0.58 6.40 -5.84
N LEU A 169 -0.82 5.80 -4.67
CA LEU A 169 -0.62 4.35 -4.48
C LEU A 169 -1.50 3.50 -5.41
N ARG A 170 -2.77 3.86 -5.60
CA ARG A 170 -3.67 3.14 -6.50
C ARG A 170 -3.24 3.32 -7.95
N ALA A 171 -2.82 4.52 -8.34
CA ALA A 171 -2.31 4.78 -9.69
C ALA A 171 -1.06 3.96 -10.01
N VAL A 172 -0.11 3.86 -9.07
CA VAL A 172 1.08 3.02 -9.21
C VAL A 172 0.69 1.54 -9.33
N GLN A 173 -0.27 1.07 -8.53
CA GLN A 173 -0.70 -0.32 -8.60
C GLN A 173 -1.39 -0.66 -9.93
N LEU A 174 -2.26 0.23 -10.43
CA LEU A 174 -2.88 0.10 -11.75
C LEU A 174 -1.80 0.09 -12.86
N MET A 175 -0.79 0.96 -12.78
CA MET A 175 0.32 0.97 -13.72
C MET A 175 1.10 -0.37 -13.71
N ARG A 176 1.43 -0.91 -12.52
CA ARG A 176 2.13 -2.19 -12.38
C ARG A 176 1.30 -3.33 -12.99
N MET A 177 0.00 -3.38 -12.68
CA MET A 177 -0.92 -4.37 -13.23
C MET A 177 -1.08 -4.26 -14.74
N GLY A 178 -1.25 -3.05 -15.27
CA GLY A 178 -1.35 -2.82 -16.70
C GLY A 178 -0.09 -3.26 -17.46
N LYS A 179 1.10 -3.05 -16.89
CA LYS A 179 2.36 -3.54 -17.45
C LYS A 179 2.45 -5.06 -17.45
N LEU A 180 2.06 -5.72 -16.35
CA LEU A 180 2.04 -7.19 -16.27
C LEU A 180 1.04 -7.84 -17.25
N GLN A 181 -0.12 -7.21 -17.44
CA GLN A 181 -1.10 -7.63 -18.43
C GLN A 181 -0.55 -7.47 -19.85
N TYR A 182 0.08 -6.32 -20.12
CA TYR A 182 0.68 -6.05 -21.43
C TYR A 182 1.79 -7.04 -21.78
N SER A 183 2.67 -7.38 -20.83
CA SER A 183 3.75 -8.35 -21.04
C SER A 183 3.27 -9.79 -21.26
N GLN A 184 1.99 -10.06 -20.99
CA GLN A 184 1.34 -11.36 -21.18
C GLN A 184 0.32 -11.32 -22.33
N ASP A 185 0.46 -10.37 -23.26
CA ASP A 185 -0.39 -10.20 -24.44
C ASP A 185 -1.89 -9.95 -24.12
N MET A 186 -2.22 -9.58 -22.88
CA MET A 186 -3.58 -9.22 -22.45
C MET A 186 -3.91 -7.77 -22.82
N PHE A 187 -3.75 -7.39 -24.09
CA PHE A 187 -3.81 -5.99 -24.53
C PHE A 187 -5.12 -5.26 -24.19
N PRO A 188 -6.33 -5.86 -24.34
CA PRO A 188 -7.57 -5.20 -23.98
C PRO A 188 -7.63 -4.86 -22.48
N GLN A 189 -7.26 -5.81 -21.62
CA GLN A 189 -7.24 -5.64 -20.17
C GLN A 189 -6.17 -4.64 -19.74
N ALA A 190 -4.98 -4.71 -20.34
CA ALA A 190 -3.90 -3.75 -20.10
C ALA A 190 -4.35 -2.33 -20.42
N LEU A 191 -5.01 -2.12 -21.56
CA LEU A 191 -5.52 -0.81 -21.96
C LEU A 191 -6.61 -0.31 -21.01
N GLU A 192 -7.51 -1.17 -20.55
CA GLU A 192 -8.56 -0.81 -19.59
C GLU A 192 -7.96 -0.42 -18.23
N THR A 193 -6.98 -1.19 -17.75
CA THR A 193 -6.31 -0.91 -16.47
C THR A 193 -5.49 0.38 -16.52
N LEU A 194 -4.76 0.63 -17.61
CA LEU A 194 -3.90 1.82 -17.77
C LEU A 194 -4.67 3.13 -18.01
N LYS A 195 -5.96 3.04 -18.36
CA LYS A 195 -6.83 4.23 -18.55
C LYS A 195 -7.50 4.71 -17.27
N GLN A 196 -7.52 3.90 -16.22
CA GLN A 196 -8.10 4.23 -14.92
C GLN A 196 -7.18 5.16 -14.14
#